data_AF-A0AAV5RM76-F1
#
_entry.id   AF-A0AAV5RM76-F1
#
_cell.length_a   1.000
_cell.length_b   1.000
_cell.length_c   1.000
_cell.angle_alpha   90.00
_cell.angle_beta   90.00
_cell.angle_gamma   90.00
#
_symmetry.space_group_name_H-M   'P 1'
#
loop_
_entity.id
_entity.type
_entity.pdbx_description
1 polymer ?
#
loop_
_entity_poly.entity_id
_entity_poly.type
_entity_poly.pdbx_seq_one_letter_code
_entity_poly.pdbx_strand_id
1 'polypeptide(L)'
;METEYKQLVASLSSLEKNTDLYSNSIKLVKCRDLYRSILKTFPWLEGFWVRWAHTEFALNDSSAAIFVFNSAINTPSLENSLVVWVEYLKFLVRIECTCRPVTERILSYFREAEKRIGDHFLAHEYWDMYLEICDSKMKLLLHIVNNCTLHQCTKYYEQLRNDISKCNYDQLLSFCDDAMHAGNTEYKRIFDDFVDSRVADSLELDKFREVVCTKLRLQYQLHIRRVDAVKGFEMSIKRPFFHPKIPKKTESLVWNNYLNSVDDNHAYAKIKLFKRALIPFAFDESMWLKYIRYLVSVNNDGIEQAYIAGKHLKVVNDHHELWQLRNDPIKMSDCDKRSEVILQNSKDDSDHSIEKVQRLSYLRLHDPRSYLKEFSDLSFEEFKTYYENNKPN
;
A
#
# COMPACT_ATOMS: atom_id res chain seq x y z
N MET A 1 7.98 5.54 23.48
CA MET A 1 7.42 5.89 22.15
C MET A 1 7.37 7.39 21.88
N GLU A 2 6.32 8.17 22.21
CA GLU A 2 6.28 9.61 21.83
C GLU A 2 7.42 10.44 22.46
N THR A 3 7.67 10.29 23.76
CA THR A 3 8.74 11.02 24.46
C THR A 3 10.12 10.65 23.94
N GLU A 4 10.35 9.36 23.74
CA GLU A 4 11.59 8.79 23.19
C GLU A 4 11.86 9.27 21.76
N TYR A 5 10.84 9.28 20.89
CA TYR A 5 10.92 9.86 19.55
C TYR A 5 11.36 11.33 19.63
N LYS A 6 10.72 12.15 20.48
CA LYS A 6 11.09 13.57 20.63
C LYS A 6 12.53 13.75 21.10
N GLN A 7 13.01 12.93 22.03
CA GLN A 7 14.39 12.99 22.53
C GLN A 7 15.41 12.64 21.45
N LEU A 8 15.17 11.57 20.67
CA LEU A 8 16.06 11.17 19.59
C LEU A 8 16.11 12.22 18.48
N VAL A 9 14.96 12.76 18.06
CA VAL A 9 14.89 13.80 17.03
C VAL A 9 15.55 15.10 17.49
N ALA A 10 15.40 15.49 18.75
CA ALA A 10 16.08 16.65 19.31
C ALA A 10 17.61 16.47 19.31
N SER A 11 18.07 15.26 19.65
CA SER A 11 19.50 14.90 19.64
C SER A 11 20.09 14.91 18.23
N LEU A 12 19.35 14.43 17.24
CA LEU A 12 19.77 14.49 15.84
C LEU A 12 19.81 15.95 15.34
N SER A 13 18.77 16.73 15.64
CA SER A 13 18.67 18.13 15.21
C SER A 13 19.78 19.01 15.80
N SER A 14 20.23 18.73 17.03
CA SER A 14 21.34 19.47 17.65
C SER A 14 22.70 19.12 17.03
N LEU A 15 22.85 17.89 16.55
CA LEU A 15 24.02 17.46 15.79
C LEU A 15 24.01 18.07 14.39
N GLU A 16 22.91 17.99 13.63
CA GLU A 16 22.81 18.54 12.27
C GLU A 16 23.09 20.05 12.19
N LYS A 17 22.71 20.82 13.22
CA LYS A 17 22.96 22.27 13.28
C LYS A 17 24.43 22.62 13.53
N ASN A 18 25.26 21.66 13.93
CA ASN A 18 26.69 21.90 14.13
C ASN A 18 27.39 21.91 12.78
N THR A 19 27.90 23.07 12.36
CA THR A 19 28.60 23.31 11.08
C THR A 19 29.85 22.44 10.87
N ASP A 20 30.41 21.85 11.94
CA ASP A 20 31.59 20.98 11.88
C ASP A 20 31.27 19.51 11.56
N LEU A 21 30.02 19.17 11.21
CA LEU A 21 29.65 17.77 10.91
C LEU A 21 30.53 17.17 9.79
N TYR A 22 30.89 18.03 8.83
CA TYR A 22 31.68 17.68 7.64
C TYR A 22 33.18 17.54 7.92
N SER A 23 33.69 18.17 8.98
CA SER A 23 35.12 18.18 9.33
C SER A 23 35.48 17.21 10.47
N ASN A 24 34.50 16.72 11.22
CA ASN A 24 34.71 15.86 12.38
C ASN A 24 34.15 14.45 12.17
N SER A 25 35.04 13.49 11.88
CA SER A 25 34.71 12.08 11.65
C SER A 25 33.94 11.43 12.81
N ILE A 26 34.20 11.83 14.06
CA ILE A 26 33.51 11.31 15.25
C ILE A 26 32.06 11.79 15.31
N LYS A 27 31.79 13.06 14.97
CA LYS A 27 30.42 13.60 14.91
C LYS A 27 29.62 12.92 13.80
N LEU A 28 30.25 12.63 12.67
CA LEU A 28 29.64 11.93 11.54
C LEU A 28 29.24 10.49 11.88
N VAL A 29 30.12 9.73 12.54
CA VAL A 29 29.79 8.38 13.04
C VAL A 29 28.61 8.43 14.01
N LYS A 30 28.63 9.36 14.97
CA LYS A 30 27.51 9.55 15.91
C LYS A 30 26.20 9.89 15.20
N CYS A 31 26.25 10.70 14.14
CA CYS A 31 25.08 11.04 13.33
C CYS A 31 24.51 9.79 12.63
N ARG A 32 25.37 9.00 11.95
CA ARG A 32 24.98 7.73 11.33
C ARG A 32 24.39 6.74 12.34
N ASP A 33 24.97 6.65 13.53
CA ASP A 33 24.48 5.76 14.60
C ASP A 33 23.12 6.22 15.16
N LEU A 34 22.90 7.53 15.28
CA LEU A 34 21.59 8.06 15.67
C LEU A 34 20.53 7.80 14.60
N TYR A 35 20.85 8.00 13.32
CA TYR A 35 19.95 7.63 12.22
C TYR A 35 19.59 6.15 12.27
N ARG A 36 20.59 5.27 12.41
CA ARG A 36 20.37 3.82 12.55
C ARG A 36 19.51 3.49 13.77
N SER A 37 19.76 4.13 14.91
CA SER A 37 18.97 3.91 16.12
C SER A 37 17.51 4.35 15.95
N ILE A 38 17.28 5.54 15.39
CA ILE A 38 15.94 6.06 15.12
C ILE A 38 15.19 5.14 14.16
N LEU A 39 15.81 4.76 13.05
CA LEU A 39 15.17 3.96 12.00
C LEU A 39 14.99 2.50 12.40
N LYS A 40 15.82 1.98 13.31
CA LYS A 40 15.61 0.67 13.94
C LYS A 40 14.39 0.67 14.86
N THR A 41 14.18 1.75 15.62
CA THR A 41 13.02 1.89 16.53
C THR A 41 11.75 2.30 15.79
N PHE A 42 11.87 3.12 14.74
CA PHE A 42 10.76 3.67 13.96
C PHE A 42 11.01 3.54 12.44
N PRO A 43 10.91 2.32 11.87
CA PRO A 43 11.21 2.08 10.46
C PRO A 43 10.33 2.84 9.45
N TRP A 44 9.10 3.22 9.84
CA TRP A 44 8.11 3.92 9.01
C TRP A 44 8.37 5.43 8.81
N LEU A 45 9.47 5.96 9.34
CA LEU A 45 9.85 7.36 9.19
C LEU A 45 10.46 7.66 7.81
N GLU A 46 9.60 7.71 6.78
CA GLU A 46 9.97 7.96 5.38
C GLU A 46 10.91 9.16 5.22
N GLY A 47 10.58 10.29 5.86
CA GLY A 47 11.37 11.52 5.75
C GLY A 47 12.76 11.42 6.40
N PHE A 48 12.98 10.54 7.37
CA PHE A 48 14.29 10.34 7.98
C PHE A 48 15.20 9.49 7.10
N TRP A 49 14.67 8.49 6.40
CA TRP A 49 15.42 7.75 5.38
C TRP A 49 15.91 8.67 4.27
N VAL A 50 15.01 9.50 3.74
CA VAL A 50 15.33 10.50 2.70
C VAL A 50 16.37 11.50 3.20
N ARG A 51 16.19 12.04 4.41
CA ARG A 51 17.16 12.99 4.99
C ARG A 51 18.53 12.36 5.21
N TRP A 52 18.58 11.13 5.69
CA TRP A 52 19.84 10.41 5.88
C TRP A 52 20.55 10.22 4.55
N ALA A 53 19.87 9.72 3.52
CA ALA A 53 20.46 9.51 2.21
C ALA A 53 20.97 10.82 1.57
N HIS A 54 20.21 11.92 1.67
CA HIS A 54 20.65 13.24 1.21
C HIS A 54 21.84 13.77 2.00
N THR A 55 21.91 13.49 3.31
CA THR A 55 23.05 13.86 4.15
C THR A 55 24.32 13.10 3.72
N GLU A 56 24.21 11.80 3.44
CA GLU A 56 25.32 11.01 2.90
C GLU A 56 25.78 11.51 1.53
N PHE A 57 24.83 11.88 0.66
CA PHE A 57 25.17 12.46 -0.63
C PHE A 57 25.86 13.82 -0.50
N ALA A 58 25.42 14.68 0.44
CA ALA A 58 26.08 15.94 0.74
C ALA A 58 27.51 15.77 1.28
N LEU A 59 27.84 14.58 1.80
CA LEU A 59 29.19 14.17 2.20
C LEU A 59 30.02 13.60 1.03
N ASN A 60 29.54 13.73 -0.21
CA ASN A 60 30.11 13.14 -1.43
C ASN A 60 30.20 11.61 -1.42
N ASP A 61 29.42 10.93 -0.58
CA ASP A 61 29.34 9.46 -0.54
C ASP A 61 28.07 8.97 -1.25
N SER A 62 28.11 8.99 -2.59
CA SER A 62 27.00 8.50 -3.43
C SER A 62 26.70 7.01 -3.17
N SER A 63 27.72 6.20 -2.86
CA SER A 63 27.55 4.78 -2.53
C SER A 63 26.76 4.57 -1.24
N ALA A 64 27.06 5.33 -0.19
CA ALA A 64 26.32 5.25 1.07
C ALA A 64 24.87 5.73 0.88
N ALA A 65 24.65 6.81 0.12
CA ALA A 65 23.31 7.28 -0.20
C ALA A 65 22.47 6.19 -0.93
N ILE A 66 23.05 5.52 -1.95
CA ILE A 66 22.42 4.38 -2.63
C ILE A 66 22.10 3.25 -1.64
N PHE A 67 23.02 2.92 -0.74
CA PHE A 67 22.81 1.89 0.27
C PHE A 67 21.65 2.23 1.21
N VAL A 68 21.56 3.50 1.67
CA VAL A 68 20.47 3.96 2.55
C VAL A 68 19.13 3.89 1.83
N PHE A 69 19.04 4.37 0.58
CA PHE A 69 17.80 4.27 -0.20
C PHE A 69 17.39 2.81 -0.47
N ASN A 70 18.33 1.94 -0.84
CA ASN A 70 18.05 0.51 -1.02
C ASN A 70 17.58 -0.15 0.29
N SER A 71 18.15 0.24 1.43
CA SER A 71 17.70 -0.22 2.74
C SER A 71 16.28 0.24 3.05
N ALA A 72 15.93 1.48 2.68
CA ALA A 72 14.60 2.03 2.86
C ALA A 72 13.54 1.27 2.04
N ILE A 73 13.76 1.05 0.73
CA ILE A 73 12.80 0.35 -0.13
C ILE A 73 12.64 -1.14 0.23
N ASN A 74 13.68 -1.76 0.80
CA ASN A 74 13.65 -3.15 1.28
C ASN A 74 12.99 -3.29 2.66
N THR A 75 12.65 -2.18 3.32
CA THR A 75 11.91 -2.21 4.57
C THR A 75 10.44 -2.52 4.28
N PRO A 76 9.82 -3.57 4.85
CA PRO A 76 8.46 -4.00 4.52
C PRO A 76 7.36 -2.95 4.73
N SER A 77 7.60 -1.97 5.62
CA SER A 77 6.68 -0.86 5.87
C SER A 77 6.78 0.26 4.82
N LEU A 78 7.90 0.34 4.09
CA LEU A 78 8.22 1.44 3.18
C LEU A 78 8.34 1.02 1.71
N GLU A 79 8.22 -0.27 1.40
CA GLU A 79 8.24 -0.77 0.02
C GLU A 79 7.30 0.01 -0.92
N ASN A 80 6.14 0.49 -0.43
CA ASN A 80 5.15 1.21 -1.22
C ASN A 80 5.12 2.72 -0.88
N SER A 81 6.20 3.24 -0.29
CA SER A 81 6.33 4.65 0.07
C SER A 81 6.58 5.51 -1.18
N LEU A 82 5.59 6.32 -1.57
CA LEU A 82 5.73 7.25 -2.69
C LEU A 82 6.91 8.21 -2.47
N VAL A 83 7.07 8.72 -1.25
CA VAL A 83 8.09 9.73 -0.92
C VAL A 83 9.49 9.16 -1.09
N VAL A 84 9.76 7.96 -0.58
CA VAL A 84 11.09 7.33 -0.67
C VAL A 84 11.43 7.02 -2.13
N TRP A 85 10.50 6.45 -2.89
CA TRP A 85 10.74 6.12 -4.30
C TRP A 85 11.00 7.34 -5.16
N VAL A 86 10.17 8.39 -5.05
CA VAL A 86 10.34 9.62 -5.82
C VAL A 86 11.70 10.26 -5.54
N GLU A 87 12.07 10.40 -4.27
CA GLU A 87 13.35 10.99 -3.88
C GLU A 87 14.54 10.12 -4.30
N TYR A 88 14.41 8.79 -4.23
CA TYR A 88 15.45 7.88 -4.69
C TYR A 88 15.66 7.99 -6.21
N LEU A 89 14.59 7.99 -7.00
CA LEU A 89 14.67 8.10 -8.45
C LEU A 89 15.24 9.45 -8.90
N LYS A 90 14.84 10.56 -8.26
CA LYS A 90 15.45 11.88 -8.47
C LYS A 90 16.96 11.85 -8.23
N PHE A 91 17.36 11.22 -7.11
CA PHE A 91 18.76 11.06 -6.76
C PHE A 91 19.51 10.23 -7.82
N LEU A 92 18.96 9.08 -8.24
CA LEU A 92 19.56 8.23 -9.28
C LEU A 92 19.74 8.96 -10.62
N VAL A 93 18.71 9.69 -11.06
CA VAL A 93 18.79 10.51 -12.29
C VAL A 93 19.86 11.60 -12.15
N ARG A 94 20.01 12.19 -10.96
CA ARG A 94 21.01 13.23 -10.71
C ARG A 94 22.45 12.71 -10.74
N ILE A 95 22.71 11.49 -10.24
CA ILE A 95 24.07 10.94 -10.19
C ILE A 95 24.55 10.38 -11.53
N GLU A 96 23.68 9.82 -12.37
CA GLU A 96 24.11 9.16 -13.62
C GLU A 96 24.37 10.14 -14.79
N CYS A 97 24.20 11.44 -14.57
CA CYS A 97 24.26 12.50 -15.59
C CYS A 97 23.22 12.32 -16.72
N THR A 98 22.73 13.44 -17.25
CA THR A 98 21.69 13.54 -18.29
C THR A 98 22.15 13.06 -19.69
N CYS A 99 23.07 12.10 -19.76
CA CYS A 99 23.55 11.53 -21.00
C CYS A 99 22.48 10.57 -21.53
N ARG A 100 21.91 10.87 -22.70
CA ARG A 100 21.08 9.90 -23.42
C ARG A 100 21.99 8.97 -24.23
N PRO A 101 21.73 7.65 -24.26
CA PRO A 101 20.59 6.95 -23.68
C PRO A 101 20.74 6.70 -22.16
N VAL A 102 19.61 6.76 -21.44
CA VAL A 102 19.57 6.45 -20.01
C VAL A 102 19.96 4.99 -19.79
N THR A 103 20.75 4.72 -18.75
CA THR A 103 21.21 3.36 -18.43
C THR A 103 20.02 2.43 -18.15
N GLU A 104 20.05 1.20 -18.68
CA GLU A 104 19.07 0.13 -18.35
C GLU A 104 18.92 -0.09 -16.84
N ARG A 105 19.97 0.21 -16.07
CA ARG A 105 19.93 0.21 -14.61
C ARG A 105 18.84 1.14 -14.07
N ILE A 106 18.80 2.40 -14.49
CA ILE A 106 17.77 3.37 -14.03
C ILE A 106 16.39 2.91 -14.48
N LEU A 107 16.24 2.50 -15.75
CA LEU A 107 14.96 2.02 -16.26
C LEU A 107 14.44 0.82 -15.46
N SER A 108 15.33 -0.06 -14.99
CA SER A 108 14.91 -1.16 -14.12
C SER A 108 14.37 -0.69 -12.76
N TYR A 109 14.94 0.37 -12.16
CA TYR A 109 14.38 1.00 -10.95
C TYR A 109 13.04 1.69 -11.21
N PHE A 110 12.86 2.34 -12.36
CA PHE A 110 11.56 2.94 -12.73
C PHE A 110 10.47 1.87 -12.92
N ARG A 111 10.78 0.76 -13.62
CA ARG A 111 9.87 -0.39 -13.79
C ARG A 111 9.53 -1.06 -12.45
N GLU A 112 10.48 -1.08 -11.52
CA GLU A 112 10.23 -1.65 -10.20
C GLU A 112 9.39 -0.70 -9.33
N ALA A 113 9.64 0.60 -9.40
CA ALA A 113 8.81 1.62 -8.77
C ALA A 113 7.37 1.58 -9.31
N GLU A 114 7.18 1.35 -10.61
CA GLU A 114 5.87 1.20 -11.28
C GLU A 114 4.98 0.19 -10.54
N LYS A 115 5.53 -1.01 -10.29
CA LYS A 115 4.81 -2.10 -9.62
C LYS A 115 4.43 -1.75 -8.19
N ARG A 116 5.25 -0.96 -7.49
CA ARG A 116 5.04 -0.62 -6.08
C ARG A 116 4.13 0.61 -5.92
N ILE A 117 4.50 1.72 -6.53
CA ILE A 117 3.90 3.05 -6.33
C ILE A 117 3.11 3.59 -7.53
N GLY A 118 3.11 2.93 -8.70
CA GLY A 118 2.49 3.46 -9.92
C GLY A 118 1.01 3.79 -9.79
N ASP A 119 0.26 2.98 -9.02
CA ASP A 119 -1.18 3.17 -8.76
C ASP A 119 -1.49 4.11 -7.60
N HIS A 120 -0.46 4.69 -6.95
CA HIS A 120 -0.69 5.60 -5.83
C HIS A 120 -1.35 6.88 -6.35
N PHE A 121 -2.42 7.35 -5.70
CA PHE A 121 -3.24 8.48 -6.16
C PHE A 121 -2.44 9.76 -6.47
N LEU A 122 -1.40 10.01 -5.68
CA LEU A 122 -0.49 11.15 -5.82
C LEU A 122 0.80 10.86 -6.63
N ALA A 123 0.91 9.75 -7.36
CA ALA A 123 2.14 9.36 -8.08
C ALA A 123 2.47 10.19 -9.34
N HIS A 124 1.80 11.32 -9.56
CA HIS A 124 2.02 12.17 -10.74
C HIS A 124 3.49 12.56 -10.96
N GLU A 125 4.21 12.94 -9.90
CA GLU A 125 5.62 13.30 -10.00
C GLU A 125 6.52 12.15 -10.47
N TYR A 126 6.22 10.92 -10.04
CA TYR A 126 6.90 9.72 -10.52
C TYR A 126 6.69 9.51 -12.02
N TRP A 127 5.44 9.61 -12.47
CA TRP A 127 5.08 9.41 -13.88
C TRP A 127 5.66 10.49 -14.79
N ASP A 128 5.69 11.75 -14.34
CA ASP A 128 6.33 12.85 -15.05
C ASP A 128 7.83 12.56 -15.28
N MET A 129 8.56 12.13 -14.24
CA MET A 129 9.96 11.73 -14.37
C MET A 129 10.13 10.54 -15.32
N TYR A 130 9.24 9.54 -15.27
CA TYR A 130 9.34 8.37 -16.13
C TYR A 130 9.10 8.73 -17.61
N LEU A 131 8.15 9.62 -17.89
CA LEU A 131 7.86 10.12 -19.23
C LEU A 131 9.00 10.97 -19.83
N GLU A 132 9.82 11.60 -19.00
CA GLU A 132 10.99 12.36 -19.46
C GLU A 132 12.10 11.45 -19.99
N ILE A 133 12.30 10.29 -19.36
CA ILE A 133 13.38 9.35 -19.67
C ILE A 133 12.98 8.24 -20.64
N CYS A 134 11.69 7.91 -20.77
CA CYS A 134 11.21 6.83 -21.61
C CYS A 134 11.25 7.20 -23.10
N ASP A 135 11.69 6.26 -23.95
CA ASP A 135 11.69 6.43 -25.40
C ASP A 135 10.26 6.34 -25.98
N SER A 136 9.47 5.34 -25.56
CA SER A 136 8.11 5.09 -26.04
C SER A 136 7.04 5.81 -25.22
N LYS A 137 7.07 7.16 -25.24
CA LYS A 137 6.16 8.00 -24.43
C LYS A 137 4.68 7.69 -24.63
N MET A 138 4.23 7.48 -25.86
CA MET A 138 2.81 7.22 -26.15
C MET A 138 2.32 5.91 -25.52
N LYS A 139 3.15 4.86 -25.56
CA LYS A 139 2.86 3.57 -24.92
C LYS A 139 2.73 3.74 -23.40
N LEU A 140 3.65 4.49 -22.81
CA LEU A 140 3.62 4.77 -21.37
C LEU A 140 2.39 5.61 -20.97
N LEU A 141 2.06 6.64 -21.76
CA LEU A 141 0.84 7.45 -21.55
C LEU A 141 -0.43 6.60 -21.65
N LEU A 142 -0.50 5.69 -22.62
CA LEU A 142 -1.63 4.76 -22.76
C LEU A 142 -1.77 3.87 -21.53
N HIS A 143 -0.65 3.34 -21.02
CA HIS A 143 -0.64 2.56 -19.78
C HIS A 143 -1.18 3.38 -18.59
N ILE A 144 -0.68 4.61 -18.40
CA ILE A 144 -1.11 5.51 -17.31
C ILE A 144 -2.62 5.78 -17.39
N VAL A 145 -3.11 6.19 -18.57
CA VAL A 145 -4.51 6.56 -18.78
C VAL A 145 -5.46 5.39 -18.57
N ASN A 146 -5.04 4.15 -18.85
CA ASN A 146 -5.88 2.98 -18.70
C ASN A 146 -5.87 2.41 -17.28
N ASN A 147 -4.71 2.40 -16.63
CA ASN A 147 -4.49 1.57 -15.45
C ASN A 147 -4.38 2.36 -14.15
N CYS A 148 -3.81 3.58 -14.17
CA CYS A 148 -3.36 4.24 -12.96
C CYS A 148 -4.35 5.27 -12.42
N THR A 149 -4.97 5.02 -11.26
CA THR A 149 -5.93 5.94 -10.64
C THR A 149 -5.24 7.16 -10.01
N LEU A 150 -4.89 8.16 -10.82
CA LEU A 150 -4.15 9.35 -10.40
C LEU A 150 -5.04 10.59 -10.21
N HIS A 151 -4.66 11.47 -9.28
CA HIS A 151 -5.31 12.77 -9.06
C HIS A 151 -5.32 13.64 -10.33
N GLN A 152 -4.19 13.68 -11.06
CA GLN A 152 -4.01 14.48 -12.27
C GLN A 152 -4.15 13.65 -13.56
N CYS A 153 -4.98 12.59 -13.57
CA CYS A 153 -5.13 11.71 -14.75
C CYS A 153 -5.53 12.47 -16.05
N THR A 154 -6.25 13.58 -15.94
CA THR A 154 -6.65 14.43 -17.08
C THR A 154 -5.46 14.99 -17.86
N LYS A 155 -4.37 15.37 -17.17
CA LYS A 155 -3.13 15.86 -17.81
C LYS A 155 -2.59 14.85 -18.81
N TYR A 156 -2.48 13.59 -18.40
CA TYR A 156 -1.93 12.51 -19.24
C TYR A 156 -2.85 12.15 -20.40
N TYR A 157 -4.17 12.15 -20.17
CA TYR A 157 -5.15 11.95 -21.24
C TYR A 157 -5.05 13.05 -22.31
N GLU A 158 -5.01 14.31 -21.89
CA GLU A 158 -4.89 15.46 -22.81
C GLU A 158 -3.57 15.41 -23.58
N GLN A 159 -2.47 15.08 -22.91
CA GLN A 159 -1.18 14.89 -23.56
C GLN A 159 -1.24 13.79 -24.63
N LEU A 160 -1.77 12.61 -24.29
CA LEU A 160 -1.90 11.49 -25.23
C LEU A 160 -2.81 11.84 -26.41
N ARG A 161 -3.94 12.51 -26.15
CA ARG A 161 -4.86 12.96 -27.20
C ARG A 161 -4.18 13.94 -28.16
N ASN A 162 -3.40 14.88 -27.62
CA ASN A 162 -2.66 15.84 -28.43
C ASN A 162 -1.56 15.15 -29.25
N ASP A 163 -0.88 14.14 -28.71
CA ASP A 163 0.12 13.37 -29.44
C ASP A 163 -0.51 12.59 -30.60
N ILE A 164 -1.62 11.88 -30.35
CA ILE A 164 -2.39 11.16 -31.38
C ILE A 164 -2.83 12.09 -32.52
N SER A 165 -3.25 13.32 -32.21
CA SER A 165 -3.66 14.29 -33.24
C SER A 165 -2.54 14.67 -34.21
N LYS A 166 -1.27 14.46 -33.83
CA LYS A 166 -0.08 14.76 -34.64
C LYS A 166 0.52 13.53 -35.30
N CYS A 167 0.07 12.32 -34.95
CA CYS A 167 0.64 11.08 -35.47
C CYS A 167 0.38 10.90 -36.96
N ASN A 168 1.36 10.32 -37.65
CA ASN A 168 1.18 9.80 -39.00
C ASN A 168 0.54 8.40 -38.96
N TYR A 169 0.31 7.82 -40.15
CA TYR A 169 -0.35 6.52 -40.28
C TYR A 169 0.39 5.39 -39.56
N ASP A 170 1.70 5.27 -39.79
CA ASP A 170 2.53 4.20 -39.21
C ASP A 170 2.60 4.29 -37.68
N GLN A 171 2.68 5.52 -37.15
CA GLN A 171 2.67 5.77 -35.71
C GLN A 171 1.32 5.37 -35.07
N LEU A 172 0.20 5.61 -35.76
CA LEU A 172 -1.12 5.17 -35.29
C LEU A 172 -1.27 3.66 -35.35
N LEU A 173 -0.76 2.99 -36.39
CA LEU A 173 -0.72 1.53 -36.46
C LEU A 173 0.12 0.95 -35.32
N SER A 174 1.31 1.50 -35.07
CA SER A 174 2.16 1.12 -33.94
C SER A 174 1.47 1.36 -32.59
N PHE A 175 0.73 2.46 -32.45
CA PHE A 175 -0.04 2.74 -31.24
C PHE A 175 -1.17 1.72 -31.03
N CYS A 176 -1.92 1.39 -32.08
CA CYS A 176 -2.94 0.35 -32.02
C CYS A 176 -2.34 -1.00 -31.68
N ASP A 177 -1.16 -1.33 -32.22
CA ASP A 177 -0.43 -2.55 -31.88
C ASP A 177 0.01 -2.59 -30.41
N ASP A 178 0.58 -1.51 -29.90
CA ASP A 178 0.89 -1.37 -28.47
C ASP A 178 -0.35 -1.52 -27.59
N ALA A 179 -1.48 -0.95 -28.01
CA ALA A 179 -2.75 -1.06 -27.30
C ALA A 179 -3.29 -2.50 -27.29
N MET A 180 -3.17 -3.23 -28.41
CA MET A 180 -3.51 -4.65 -28.48
C MET A 180 -2.67 -5.49 -27.52
N HIS A 181 -1.35 -5.27 -27.51
CA HIS A 181 -0.42 -5.95 -26.59
C HIS A 181 -0.69 -5.62 -25.11
N ALA A 182 -1.25 -4.43 -24.83
CA ALA A 182 -1.73 -4.06 -23.50
C ALA A 182 -3.07 -4.73 -23.10
N GLY A 183 -3.58 -5.67 -23.91
CA GLY A 183 -4.81 -6.43 -23.64
C GLY A 183 -6.08 -5.78 -24.18
N ASN A 184 -5.95 -4.74 -25.00
CA ASN A 184 -7.09 -3.97 -25.49
C ASN A 184 -7.55 -4.47 -26.86
N THR A 185 -8.29 -5.58 -26.87
CA THR A 185 -8.71 -6.29 -28.08
C THR A 185 -9.57 -5.47 -29.03
N GLU A 186 -10.21 -4.40 -28.56
CA GLU A 186 -10.99 -3.51 -29.41
C GLU A 186 -10.13 -2.68 -30.38
N TYR A 187 -8.87 -2.41 -30.05
CA TYR A 187 -7.94 -1.76 -31.00
C TYR A 187 -7.56 -2.68 -32.16
N LYS A 188 -7.79 -4.00 -32.06
CA LYS A 188 -7.57 -4.93 -33.16
C LYS A 188 -8.47 -4.65 -34.34
N ARG A 189 -9.76 -4.37 -34.08
CA ARG A 189 -10.70 -4.03 -35.15
C ARG A 189 -10.28 -2.76 -35.87
N ILE A 190 -9.88 -1.75 -35.11
CA ILE A 190 -9.36 -0.49 -35.66
C ILE A 190 -8.10 -0.77 -36.49
N PHE A 191 -7.17 -1.59 -35.98
CA PHE A 191 -5.96 -1.94 -36.71
C PHE A 191 -6.29 -2.64 -38.05
N ASP A 192 -7.15 -3.66 -38.03
CA ASP A 192 -7.54 -4.45 -39.20
C ASP A 192 -8.26 -3.57 -40.25
N ASP A 193 -9.10 -2.61 -39.83
CA ASP A 193 -9.83 -1.70 -40.73
C ASP A 193 -8.88 -0.73 -41.49
N PHE A 194 -7.71 -0.42 -40.92
CA PHE A 194 -6.79 0.59 -41.45
C PHE A 194 -5.48 -0.01 -42.01
N VAL A 195 -5.05 -1.23 -41.64
CA VAL A 195 -3.75 -1.78 -42.07
C VAL A 195 -3.56 -1.90 -43.59
N ASP A 196 -4.65 -2.16 -44.33
CA ASP A 196 -4.63 -2.35 -45.79
C ASP A 196 -4.90 -1.05 -46.57
N SER A 197 -5.29 0.03 -45.90
CA SER A 197 -5.61 1.35 -46.49
C SER A 197 -4.34 2.19 -46.75
N ARG A 198 -3.29 1.56 -47.29
CA ARG A 198 -1.92 2.12 -47.46
C ARG A 198 -1.79 3.29 -48.44
N VAL A 199 -2.90 3.78 -48.99
CA VAL A 199 -2.97 5.03 -49.77
C VAL A 199 -3.90 5.98 -49.02
N ALA A 200 -3.53 6.34 -47.79
CA ALA A 200 -4.30 7.27 -47.00
C ALA A 200 -4.13 8.68 -47.58
N ASP A 201 -5.19 9.22 -48.16
CA ASP A 201 -5.29 10.67 -48.33
C ASP A 201 -5.41 11.34 -46.96
N SER A 202 -5.34 12.68 -46.92
CA SER A 202 -5.45 13.42 -45.66
C SER A 202 -6.77 13.14 -44.92
N LEU A 203 -7.83 12.79 -45.64
CA LEU A 203 -9.15 12.53 -45.08
C LEU A 203 -9.19 11.17 -44.36
N GLU A 204 -8.59 10.13 -44.92
CA GLU A 204 -8.46 8.81 -44.29
C GLU A 204 -7.60 8.86 -43.03
N LEU A 205 -6.50 9.64 -43.04
CA LEU A 205 -5.68 9.84 -41.83
C LEU A 205 -6.46 10.54 -40.72
N ASP A 206 -7.27 11.55 -41.05
CA ASP A 206 -8.10 12.26 -40.07
C ASP A 206 -9.21 11.36 -39.51
N LYS A 207 -9.84 10.51 -40.33
CA LYS A 207 -10.77 9.47 -39.86
C LYS A 207 -10.09 8.49 -38.92
N PHE A 208 -8.88 8.02 -39.24
CA PHE A 208 -8.15 7.09 -38.38
C PHE A 208 -7.86 7.71 -37.01
N ARG A 209 -7.37 8.97 -36.98
CA ARG A 209 -7.18 9.73 -35.74
C ARG A 209 -8.47 9.88 -34.94
N GLU A 210 -9.59 10.18 -35.60
CA GLU A 210 -10.89 10.34 -34.95
C GLU A 210 -11.39 9.04 -34.30
N VAL A 211 -11.28 7.91 -35.00
CA VAL A 211 -11.67 6.59 -34.47
C VAL A 211 -10.83 6.23 -33.25
N VAL A 212 -9.50 6.40 -33.33
CA VAL A 212 -8.58 6.17 -32.20
C VAL A 212 -8.89 7.10 -31.03
N CYS A 213 -9.10 8.39 -31.27
CA CYS A 213 -9.44 9.37 -30.24
C CYS A 213 -10.78 9.07 -29.56
N THR A 214 -11.77 8.64 -30.34
CA THR A 214 -13.10 8.25 -29.83
C THR A 214 -12.97 7.04 -28.90
N LYS A 215 -12.19 6.05 -29.31
CA LYS A 215 -11.94 4.86 -28.48
C LYS A 215 -11.23 5.22 -27.17
N LEU A 216 -10.17 6.02 -27.25
CA LEU A 216 -9.43 6.50 -26.09
C LEU A 216 -10.34 7.31 -25.14
N ARG A 217 -11.22 8.15 -25.68
CA ARG A 217 -12.19 8.93 -24.88
C ARG A 217 -13.14 8.03 -24.10
N LEU A 218 -13.68 6.98 -24.71
CA LEU A 218 -14.58 6.04 -24.03
C LEU A 218 -13.87 5.32 -22.87
N GLN A 219 -12.61 4.93 -23.07
CA GLN A 219 -11.79 4.31 -22.03
C GLN A 219 -11.50 5.27 -20.89
N TYR A 220 -11.12 6.50 -21.23
CA TYR A 220 -10.87 7.55 -20.26
C TYR A 220 -12.12 7.88 -19.43
N GLN A 221 -13.32 7.85 -20.01
CA GLN A 221 -14.57 8.04 -19.25
C GLN A 221 -14.79 6.95 -18.19
N LEU A 222 -14.49 5.69 -18.51
CA LEU A 222 -14.54 4.60 -17.52
C LEU A 222 -13.47 4.78 -16.44
N HIS A 223 -12.28 5.23 -16.84
CA HIS A 223 -11.17 5.51 -15.94
C HIS A 223 -11.50 6.63 -14.94
N ILE A 224 -12.01 7.78 -15.41
CA ILE A 224 -12.44 8.89 -14.55
C ILE A 224 -13.41 8.41 -13.47
N ARG A 225 -14.39 7.56 -13.81
CA ARG A 225 -15.36 7.05 -12.83
C ARG A 225 -14.68 6.31 -11.68
N ARG A 226 -13.60 5.56 -11.95
CA ARG A 226 -12.80 4.89 -10.91
C ARG A 226 -12.04 5.90 -10.05
N VAL A 227 -11.47 6.92 -10.69
CA VAL A 227 -10.77 8.01 -10.00
C VAL A 227 -11.73 8.78 -9.08
N ASP A 228 -12.91 9.15 -9.58
CA ASP A 228 -13.92 9.88 -8.80
C ASP A 228 -14.46 9.07 -7.62
N ALA A 229 -14.55 7.74 -7.75
CA ALA A 229 -14.96 6.85 -6.66
C ALA A 229 -14.01 6.90 -5.45
N VAL A 230 -12.71 7.16 -5.67
CA VAL A 230 -11.70 7.23 -4.60
C VAL A 230 -11.36 8.66 -4.19
N LYS A 231 -11.58 9.63 -5.09
CA LYS A 231 -11.19 11.04 -4.93
C LYS A 231 -11.73 11.68 -3.65
N GLY A 232 -12.97 11.39 -3.29
CA GLY A 232 -13.59 11.91 -2.06
C GLY A 232 -12.84 11.47 -0.78
N PHE A 233 -12.38 10.23 -0.75
CA PHE A 233 -11.58 9.72 0.37
C PHE A 233 -10.19 10.36 0.38
N GLU A 234 -9.50 10.37 -0.76
CA GLU A 234 -8.14 10.91 -0.88
C GLU A 234 -8.08 12.40 -0.52
N MET A 235 -9.04 13.20 -0.96
CA MET A 235 -9.13 14.63 -0.58
C MET A 235 -9.45 14.85 0.91
N SER A 236 -10.09 13.87 1.56
CA SER A 236 -10.43 13.95 2.98
C SER A 236 -9.26 13.56 3.89
N ILE A 237 -8.24 12.88 3.36
CA ILE A 237 -7.02 12.50 4.09
C ILE A 237 -6.13 13.75 4.22
N LYS A 238 -6.12 14.35 5.41
CA LYS A 238 -5.29 15.54 5.70
C LYS A 238 -3.87 15.20 6.14
N ARG A 239 -3.68 13.99 6.63
CA ARG A 239 -2.42 13.52 7.22
C ARG A 239 -2.06 12.15 6.66
N PRO A 240 -1.44 12.10 5.48
CA PRO A 240 -0.95 10.86 4.88
C PRO A 240 0.40 10.39 5.44
N PHE A 241 1.06 11.21 6.25
CA PHE A 241 2.41 10.98 6.78
C PHE A 241 2.40 10.61 8.27
N PHE A 242 3.49 9.99 8.72
CA PHE A 242 3.68 9.64 10.13
C PHE A 242 3.71 10.88 11.02
N HIS A 243 3.10 10.79 12.19
CA HIS A 243 3.37 11.75 13.26
C HIS A 243 3.08 11.12 14.64
N PRO A 244 3.71 11.61 15.72
CA PRO A 244 3.71 10.87 16.99
C PRO A 244 2.35 10.79 17.70
N LYS A 245 1.46 11.75 17.44
CA LYS A 245 0.10 11.72 17.99
C LYS A 245 -0.80 10.85 17.12
N ILE A 246 -1.61 10.01 17.75
CA ILE A 246 -2.65 9.22 17.08
C ILE A 246 -3.61 10.17 16.31
N PRO A 247 -3.95 9.88 15.05
CA PRO A 247 -4.94 10.64 14.29
C PRO A 247 -6.30 10.77 15.01
N LYS A 248 -7.06 11.83 14.69
CA LYS A 248 -8.38 12.03 15.32
C LYS A 248 -9.39 10.98 14.82
N LYS A 249 -10.46 10.75 15.59
CA LYS A 249 -11.58 9.86 15.18
C LYS A 249 -12.14 10.18 13.80
N THR A 250 -12.21 11.46 13.42
CA THR A 250 -12.65 11.89 12.08
C THR A 250 -11.72 11.40 10.97
N GLU A 251 -10.41 11.41 11.20
CA GLU A 251 -9.43 10.88 10.23
C GLU A 251 -9.51 9.35 10.17
N SER A 252 -9.65 8.69 11.33
CA SER A 252 -9.86 7.24 11.40
C SER A 252 -11.10 6.78 10.63
N LEU A 253 -12.19 7.55 10.70
CA LEU A 253 -13.42 7.23 9.96
C LEU A 253 -13.21 7.32 8.44
N VAL A 254 -12.48 8.33 7.94
CA VAL A 254 -12.16 8.45 6.51
C VAL A 254 -11.36 7.23 6.03
N TRP A 255 -10.29 6.87 6.73
CA TRP A 255 -9.47 5.72 6.37
C TRP A 255 -10.24 4.39 6.45
N ASN A 256 -11.06 4.20 7.49
CA ASN A 256 -11.87 3.00 7.63
C ASN A 256 -12.91 2.87 6.52
N ASN A 257 -13.58 3.96 6.16
CA ASN A 257 -14.54 3.96 5.07
C ASN A 257 -13.86 3.68 3.73
N TYR A 258 -12.68 4.26 3.51
CA TYR A 258 -11.91 4.01 2.30
C TYR A 258 -11.43 2.54 2.21
N LEU A 259 -10.90 1.97 3.29
CA LEU A 259 -10.53 0.56 3.35
C LEU A 259 -11.73 -0.36 3.11
N ASN A 260 -12.90 -0.01 3.65
CA ASN A 260 -14.12 -0.79 3.49
C ASN A 260 -14.74 -0.67 2.09
N SER A 261 -14.47 0.43 1.35
CA SER A 261 -14.99 0.60 -0.01
C SER A 261 -14.23 -0.24 -1.05
N VAL A 262 -13.02 -0.70 -0.73
CA VAL A 262 -12.26 -1.59 -1.61
C VAL A 262 -12.74 -3.04 -1.42
N ASP A 263 -13.16 -3.65 -2.53
CA ASP A 263 -13.61 -5.04 -2.59
C ASP A 263 -12.48 -6.02 -2.21
N ASP A 264 -12.83 -7.07 -1.48
CA ASP A 264 -11.88 -8.11 -1.04
C ASP A 264 -11.29 -8.92 -2.21
N ASN A 265 -11.98 -8.96 -3.36
CA ASN A 265 -11.45 -9.53 -4.61
C ASN A 265 -10.21 -8.77 -5.13
N HIS A 266 -10.02 -7.51 -4.70
CA HIS A 266 -8.85 -6.70 -5.04
C HIS A 266 -7.82 -6.71 -3.92
N ALA A 267 -7.47 -7.91 -3.44
CA ALA A 267 -6.66 -8.07 -2.23
C ALA A 267 -5.33 -7.30 -2.27
N TYR A 268 -4.64 -7.33 -3.40
CA TYR A 268 -3.39 -6.61 -3.58
C TYR A 268 -3.55 -5.08 -3.40
N ALA A 269 -4.58 -4.47 -4.01
CA ALA A 269 -4.84 -3.04 -3.87
C ALA A 269 -5.23 -2.66 -2.44
N LYS A 270 -6.04 -3.50 -1.78
CA LYS A 270 -6.46 -3.30 -0.39
C LYS A 270 -5.29 -3.42 0.59
N ILE A 271 -4.37 -4.37 0.38
CA ILE A 271 -3.12 -4.49 1.15
C ILE A 271 -2.28 -3.22 1.00
N LYS A 272 -2.09 -2.70 -0.23
CA LYS A 272 -1.38 -1.42 -0.44
C LYS A 272 -2.04 -0.26 0.32
N LEU A 273 -3.36 -0.18 0.28
CA LEU A 273 -4.11 0.86 1.00
C LEU A 273 -3.95 0.72 2.53
N PHE A 274 -3.97 -0.51 3.06
CA PHE A 274 -3.67 -0.76 4.47
C PHE A 274 -2.25 -0.29 4.83
N LYS A 275 -1.24 -0.67 4.03
CA LYS A 275 0.15 -0.23 4.28
C LYS A 275 0.27 1.30 4.30
N ARG A 276 -0.46 2.01 3.42
CA ARG A 276 -0.58 3.48 3.46
C ARG A 276 -1.25 3.97 4.74
N ALA A 277 -2.35 3.35 5.16
CA ALA A 277 -3.06 3.72 6.39
C ALA A 277 -2.20 3.51 7.65
N LEU A 278 -1.36 2.48 7.70
CA LEU A 278 -0.49 2.20 8.85
C LEU A 278 0.57 3.27 9.10
N ILE A 279 0.92 4.11 8.11
CA ILE A 279 1.91 5.18 8.28
C ILE A 279 1.41 6.26 9.27
N PRO A 280 0.28 6.96 9.04
CA PRO A 280 -0.25 7.91 10.01
C PRO A 280 -0.80 7.23 11.27
N PHE A 281 -1.21 5.97 11.18
CA PHE A 281 -1.73 5.16 12.29
C PHE A 281 -0.69 4.22 12.92
N ALA A 282 0.60 4.53 12.79
CA ALA A 282 1.66 3.64 13.25
C ALA A 282 1.53 3.29 14.74
N PHE A 283 1.00 4.20 15.57
CA PHE A 283 0.74 3.99 16.99
C PHE A 283 -0.73 3.66 17.35
N ASP A 284 -1.59 3.43 16.36
CA ASP A 284 -2.98 3.00 16.60
C ASP A 284 -3.11 1.49 16.43
N GLU A 285 -3.22 0.81 17.57
CA GLU A 285 -3.33 -0.64 17.66
C GLU A 285 -4.54 -1.19 16.88
N SER A 286 -5.64 -0.44 16.84
CA SER A 286 -6.86 -0.88 16.16
C SER A 286 -6.69 -1.02 14.65
N MET A 287 -5.88 -0.14 14.03
CA MET A 287 -5.59 -0.19 12.61
C MET A 287 -4.69 -1.38 12.26
N TRP A 288 -3.68 -1.67 13.08
CA TRP A 288 -2.81 -2.84 12.92
C TRP A 288 -3.59 -4.15 13.05
N LEU A 289 -4.45 -4.27 14.07
CA LEU A 289 -5.29 -5.47 14.23
C LEU A 289 -6.25 -5.66 13.05
N LYS A 290 -6.83 -4.57 12.52
CA LYS A 290 -7.69 -4.64 11.32
C LYS A 290 -6.90 -5.14 10.10
N TYR A 291 -5.69 -4.64 9.89
CA TYR A 291 -4.82 -5.10 8.80
C TYR A 291 -4.46 -6.58 8.93
N ILE A 292 -4.01 -7.00 10.12
CA ILE A 292 -3.63 -8.39 10.38
C ILE A 292 -4.82 -9.33 10.17
N ARG A 293 -6.00 -8.99 10.70
CA ARG A 293 -7.23 -9.77 10.48
C ARG A 293 -7.57 -9.89 9.00
N TYR A 294 -7.38 -8.82 8.23
CA TYR A 294 -7.59 -8.84 6.79
C TYR A 294 -6.59 -9.76 6.07
N LEU A 295 -5.30 -9.71 6.42
CA LEU A 295 -4.30 -10.63 5.86
C LEU A 295 -4.63 -12.10 6.18
N VAL A 296 -5.12 -12.37 7.39
CA VAL A 296 -5.60 -13.71 7.78
C VAL A 296 -6.78 -14.15 6.92
N SER A 297 -7.77 -13.28 6.70
CA SER A 297 -8.96 -13.64 5.90
C SER A 297 -8.65 -13.95 4.44
N VAL A 298 -7.59 -13.35 3.87
CA VAL A 298 -7.16 -13.62 2.49
C VAL A 298 -5.98 -14.60 2.41
N ASN A 299 -5.62 -15.23 3.53
CA ASN A 299 -4.50 -16.16 3.67
C ASN A 299 -3.18 -15.65 3.06
N ASN A 300 -2.80 -14.41 3.37
CA ASN A 300 -1.58 -13.80 2.86
C ASN A 300 -0.34 -14.17 3.69
N ASP A 301 0.79 -14.44 3.05
CA ASP A 301 2.05 -14.77 3.75
C ASP A 301 2.64 -13.59 4.54
N GLY A 302 2.18 -12.36 4.27
CA GLY A 302 2.61 -11.12 4.92
C GLY A 302 2.22 -10.97 6.40
N ILE A 303 1.51 -11.94 6.98
CA ILE A 303 0.97 -11.88 8.34
C ILE A 303 2.09 -11.75 9.37
N GLU A 304 3.14 -12.57 9.27
CA GLU A 304 4.25 -12.55 10.21
C GLU A 304 4.97 -11.20 10.21
N GLN A 305 5.23 -10.65 9.04
CA GLN A 305 5.88 -9.35 8.90
C GLN A 305 5.00 -8.23 9.46
N ALA A 306 3.67 -8.30 9.28
CA ALA A 306 2.73 -7.36 9.87
C ALA A 306 2.75 -7.41 11.40
N TYR A 307 2.79 -8.60 12.00
CA TYR A 307 2.94 -8.78 13.44
C TYR A 307 4.27 -8.24 13.96
N ILE A 308 5.40 -8.61 13.33
CA ILE A 308 6.73 -8.15 13.72
C ILE A 308 6.83 -6.62 13.63
N ALA A 309 6.21 -6.01 12.61
CA ALA A 309 6.15 -4.56 12.49
C ALA A 309 5.29 -3.92 13.59
N GLY A 310 4.15 -4.53 13.94
CA GLY A 310 3.24 -4.04 14.98
C GLY A 310 3.64 -4.36 16.43
N LYS A 311 4.61 -5.25 16.68
CA LYS A 311 4.98 -5.77 18.02
C LYS A 311 5.35 -4.71 19.07
N HIS A 312 5.73 -3.53 18.60
CA HIS A 312 6.05 -2.40 19.47
C HIS A 312 4.81 -1.81 20.16
N LEU A 313 3.60 -2.24 19.77
CA LEU A 313 2.32 -1.90 20.35
C LEU A 313 1.90 -2.96 21.37
N LYS A 314 1.43 -2.52 22.56
CA LYS A 314 1.21 -3.41 23.71
C LYS A 314 0.22 -4.53 23.41
N VAL A 315 -0.88 -4.23 22.70
CA VAL A 315 -1.95 -5.21 22.42
C VAL A 315 -1.57 -6.24 21.34
N VAL A 316 -0.58 -5.95 20.48
CA VAL A 316 -0.07 -6.93 19.50
C VAL A 316 0.68 -8.06 20.19
N ASN A 317 1.28 -7.79 21.36
CA ASN A 317 1.93 -8.82 22.17
C ASN A 317 0.93 -9.75 22.87
N ASP A 318 -0.26 -9.25 23.23
CA ASP A 318 -1.32 -10.06 23.86
C ASP A 318 -2.00 -11.02 22.87
N HIS A 319 -1.88 -10.79 21.55
CA HIS A 319 -2.42 -11.66 20.49
C HIS A 319 -1.40 -12.70 19.99
N HIS A 320 -0.23 -12.82 20.63
CA HIS A 320 0.77 -13.86 20.31
C HIS A 320 0.19 -15.28 20.46
N GLU A 321 -0.78 -15.48 21.35
CA GLU A 321 -1.51 -16.75 21.51
C GLU A 321 -2.33 -17.15 20.28
N LEU A 322 -2.95 -16.19 19.57
CA LEU A 322 -3.71 -16.47 18.34
C LEU A 322 -2.78 -16.84 17.16
N TRP A 323 -1.54 -16.34 17.17
CA TRP A 323 -0.50 -16.74 16.23
C TRP A 323 0.06 -18.14 16.54
N GLN A 324 0.25 -18.48 17.83
CA GLN A 324 0.65 -19.83 18.26
C GLN A 324 -0.46 -20.88 17.99
N LEU A 325 -1.73 -20.51 18.13
CA LEU A 325 -2.88 -21.39 17.91
C LEU A 325 -3.13 -21.74 16.44
N ARG A 326 -2.74 -20.88 15.49
CA ARG A 326 -2.94 -21.12 14.03
C ARG A 326 -1.79 -21.91 13.38
N ASN A 327 -0.57 -21.81 13.91
CA ASN A 327 0.63 -22.36 13.28
C ASN A 327 1.06 -23.75 13.78
N ASP A 328 0.31 -24.37 14.70
CA ASP A 328 0.65 -25.70 15.25
C ASP A 328 -0.42 -26.74 14.89
N PRO A 329 -0.26 -27.51 13.79
CA PRO A 329 -1.24 -28.51 13.36
C PRO A 329 -1.42 -29.66 14.37
N ILE A 330 -0.48 -29.84 15.31
CA ILE A 330 -0.53 -30.90 16.33
C ILE A 330 -1.54 -30.56 17.43
N LYS A 331 -1.70 -29.26 17.76
CA LYS A 331 -2.61 -28.80 18.83
C LYS A 331 -4.06 -28.58 18.40
N MET A 332 -4.34 -28.45 17.11
CA MET A 332 -5.73 -28.45 16.62
C MET A 332 -6.43 -29.78 16.96
N SER A 333 -5.68 -30.90 16.91
CA SER A 333 -6.18 -32.21 17.36
C SER A 333 -6.41 -32.30 18.87
N ASP A 334 -5.67 -31.52 19.69
CA ASP A 334 -5.85 -31.50 21.15
C ASP A 334 -7.00 -30.59 21.59
N CYS A 335 -7.34 -29.56 20.81
CA CYS A 335 -8.56 -28.77 21.02
C CYS A 335 -9.81 -29.59 20.73
N ASP A 336 -9.81 -30.36 19.63
CA ASP A 336 -10.90 -31.28 19.28
C ASP A 336 -10.99 -32.45 20.30
N LYS A 337 -9.85 -33.00 20.75
CA LYS A 337 -9.81 -34.01 21.82
C LYS A 337 -10.20 -33.46 23.19
N ARG A 338 -9.94 -32.18 23.50
CA ARG A 338 -10.45 -31.54 24.74
C ARG A 338 -11.96 -31.34 24.67
N SER A 339 -12.52 -30.93 23.54
CA SER A 339 -13.97 -30.86 23.37
C SER A 339 -14.64 -32.25 23.40
N GLU A 340 -14.01 -33.30 22.86
CA GLU A 340 -14.54 -34.67 22.95
C GLU A 340 -14.40 -35.30 24.34
N VAL A 341 -13.30 -35.04 25.09
CA VAL A 341 -13.12 -35.49 26.49
C VAL A 341 -14.09 -34.78 27.45
N ILE A 342 -14.47 -33.53 27.14
CA ILE A 342 -15.50 -32.79 27.88
C ILE A 342 -16.90 -33.35 27.58
N LEU A 343 -17.18 -33.72 26.33
CA LEU A 343 -18.44 -34.36 25.90
C LEU A 343 -18.63 -35.80 26.42
N GLN A 344 -17.56 -36.55 26.70
CA GLN A 344 -17.66 -37.94 27.21
C GLN A 344 -17.80 -38.04 28.74
N ASN A 345 -17.45 -36.99 29.50
CA ASN A 345 -17.54 -36.97 30.96
C ASN A 345 -18.75 -36.17 31.50
N SER A 346 -19.64 -35.69 30.64
CA SER A 346 -20.86 -34.97 31.06
C SER A 346 -21.95 -35.94 31.53
N LYS A 347 -21.74 -36.52 32.70
CA LYS A 347 -22.83 -36.97 33.59
C LYS A 347 -22.67 -36.20 34.89
N ASP A 348 -23.08 -34.94 34.89
CA ASP A 348 -23.62 -34.28 36.09
C ASP A 348 -24.33 -32.97 35.71
N ASP A 349 -25.54 -32.84 36.26
CA ASP A 349 -26.67 -32.02 35.84
C ASP A 349 -26.57 -30.50 36.13
N SER A 350 -25.41 -29.86 35.97
CA SER A 350 -25.27 -28.42 36.31
C SER A 350 -24.78 -27.47 35.23
N ASP A 351 -24.40 -27.97 34.04
CA ASP A 351 -23.64 -27.17 33.06
C ASP A 351 -24.37 -26.82 31.75
N HIS A 352 -25.71 -26.87 31.75
CA HIS A 352 -26.53 -26.45 30.60
C HIS A 352 -26.35 -24.97 30.19
N SER A 353 -25.79 -24.13 31.06
CA SER A 353 -25.56 -22.71 30.80
C SER A 353 -24.25 -22.43 30.05
N ILE A 354 -23.20 -23.22 30.28
CA ILE A 354 -21.86 -23.01 29.69
C ILE A 354 -21.81 -23.49 28.24
N GLU A 355 -22.41 -24.65 27.95
CA GLU A 355 -22.53 -25.19 26.60
C GLU A 355 -23.31 -24.25 25.66
N LYS A 356 -24.33 -23.58 26.20
CA LYS A 356 -25.17 -22.63 25.45
C LYS A 356 -24.42 -21.35 25.10
N VAL A 357 -23.53 -20.86 25.98
CA VAL A 357 -22.73 -19.64 25.77
C VAL A 357 -21.58 -19.86 24.79
N GLN A 358 -20.94 -21.03 24.82
CA GLN A 358 -19.89 -21.40 23.84
C GLN A 358 -20.48 -21.58 22.43
N ARG A 359 -21.65 -22.20 22.34
CA ARG A 359 -22.45 -22.28 21.11
C ARG A 359 -22.87 -20.91 20.58
N LEU A 360 -23.32 -20.01 21.45
CA LEU A 360 -23.64 -18.63 21.05
C LEU A 360 -22.41 -17.85 20.58
N SER A 361 -21.22 -18.13 21.12
CA SER A 361 -19.96 -17.48 20.72
C SER A 361 -19.51 -17.92 19.33
N TYR A 362 -19.67 -19.20 19.01
CA TYR A 362 -19.46 -19.74 17.67
C TYR A 362 -20.51 -19.22 16.66
N LEU A 363 -21.80 -19.28 17.02
CA LEU A 363 -22.89 -18.81 16.17
C LEU A 363 -22.81 -17.30 15.90
N ARG A 364 -22.32 -16.49 16.85
CA ARG A 364 -22.10 -15.04 16.66
C ARG A 364 -21.11 -14.73 15.52
N LEU A 365 -20.09 -15.57 15.34
CA LEU A 365 -19.02 -15.35 14.36
C LEU A 365 -19.33 -15.98 12.99
N HIS A 366 -20.15 -17.04 12.96
CA HIS A 366 -20.35 -17.85 11.77
C HIS A 366 -21.81 -17.90 11.25
N ASP A 367 -22.85 -17.68 12.09
CA ASP A 367 -24.27 -17.61 11.67
C ASP A 367 -25.12 -16.61 12.54
N PRO A 368 -25.11 -15.31 12.18
CA PRO A 368 -25.68 -14.25 13.02
C PRO A 368 -27.22 -14.26 13.16
N ARG A 369 -27.95 -14.92 12.25
CA ARG A 369 -29.43 -14.95 12.30
C ARG A 369 -29.94 -15.94 13.35
N SER A 370 -29.28 -17.10 13.45
CA SER A 370 -29.57 -18.12 14.47
C SER A 370 -29.13 -17.64 15.87
N TYR A 371 -28.03 -16.88 15.95
CA TYR A 371 -27.57 -16.22 17.19
C TYR A 371 -28.64 -15.31 17.82
N LEU A 372 -29.28 -14.44 17.03
CA LEU A 372 -30.25 -13.47 17.56
C LEU A 372 -31.54 -14.09 18.09
N LYS A 373 -31.94 -15.27 17.58
CA LYS A 373 -33.13 -16.01 18.02
C LYS A 373 -32.87 -16.80 19.30
N GLU A 374 -31.67 -17.36 19.47
CA GLU A 374 -31.29 -18.12 20.67
C GLU A 374 -30.82 -17.22 21.82
N PHE A 375 -30.34 -16.00 21.54
CA PHE A 375 -29.90 -15.03 22.55
C PHE A 375 -31.05 -14.39 23.35
N SER A 376 -32.25 -14.26 22.77
CA SER A 376 -33.41 -13.66 23.45
C SER A 376 -33.96 -14.50 24.60
N ASP A 377 -33.59 -15.78 24.66
CA ASP A 377 -34.09 -16.76 25.63
C ASP A 377 -33.12 -16.97 26.81
N LEU A 378 -32.04 -16.19 26.90
CA LEU A 378 -31.05 -16.31 27.97
C LEU A 378 -31.46 -15.45 29.16
N SER A 379 -31.65 -16.08 30.32
CA SER A 379 -31.99 -15.35 31.54
C SER A 379 -30.76 -14.66 32.14
N PHE A 380 -30.97 -13.52 32.79
CA PHE A 380 -29.90 -12.75 33.45
C PHE A 380 -29.20 -13.54 34.56
N GLU A 381 -29.91 -14.46 35.22
CA GLU A 381 -29.37 -15.31 36.29
C GLU A 381 -28.41 -16.39 35.76
N GLU A 382 -28.66 -16.95 34.58
CA GLU A 382 -27.78 -17.92 33.92
C GLU A 382 -26.45 -17.26 33.48
N PHE A 383 -26.52 -16.06 32.91
CA PHE A 383 -25.33 -15.30 32.51
C PHE A 383 -24.47 -14.89 33.71
N LYS A 384 -25.12 -14.47 34.81
CA LYS A 384 -24.45 -14.06 36.04
C LYS A 384 -23.72 -15.23 36.72
N THR A 385 -24.33 -16.42 36.74
CA THR A 385 -23.74 -17.62 37.36
C THR A 385 -22.47 -18.08 36.64
N TYR A 386 -22.47 -18.06 35.30
CA TYR A 386 -21.26 -18.33 34.51
C TYR A 386 -20.13 -17.33 34.81
N TYR A 387 -20.47 -16.04 34.91
CA TYR A 387 -19.50 -14.97 35.14
C TYR A 387 -18.92 -14.96 36.56
N GLU A 388 -19.71 -15.34 37.58
CA GLU A 388 -19.23 -15.45 38.97
C GLU A 388 -18.40 -16.72 39.20
N ASN A 389 -18.73 -17.84 38.54
CA ASN A 389 -17.97 -19.09 38.66
C ASN A 389 -16.65 -19.08 37.87
N ASN A 390 -16.54 -18.21 36.86
CA ASN A 390 -15.33 -18.05 36.04
C ASN A 390 -14.67 -16.68 36.24
N LYS A 391 -15.02 -15.99 37.33
CA LYS A 391 -14.38 -14.73 37.71
C LYS A 391 -12.92 -15.04 38.04
N PRO A 392 -11.96 -14.45 37.33
CA PRO A 392 -10.55 -14.65 37.65
C PRO A 392 -10.26 -14.12 39.07
N ASN A 393 -9.60 -14.93 39.90
CA ASN A 393 -8.77 -14.39 40.99
C ASN A 393 -7.50 -13.78 40.39
#